data_AF-A0A4U1IYP6-F1
#
_entry.id   AF-A0A4U1IYP6-F1
#
_cell.length_a   1.000
_cell.length_b   1.000
_cell.length_c   1.000
_cell.angle_alpha   90.00
_cell.angle_beta   90.00
_cell.angle_gamma   90.00
#
_symmetry.space_group_name_H-M   'P 1'
#
loop_
_entity.id
_entity.type
_entity.pdbx_description
1 polymer ?
#
loop_
_entity_poly.entity_id
_entity_poly.type
_entity_poly.pdbx_seq_one_letter_code
_entity_poly.pdbx_strand_id
1 'polypeptide(L)'
;MLTQSEFEAMIADASKRIEGDISWREDEDHSPAVEFRVEVLSNAGHPLTLKGSYNPLSGSLSYTLIHRAAGRIYALDMGKDHRNPSGVLVGEKHKHRWKERYRDKEAYVPDDITAPLTQPVQVWSQFCAEAKITHRGMLHQPPSASEMDPFS
;
A
#
# COMPACT_ATOMS: atom_id res chain seq x y z
N MET A 1 20.51 -7.84 -5.70
CA MET A 1 19.25 -7.86 -6.47
C MET A 1 18.32 -8.77 -5.71
N LEU A 2 17.07 -8.35 -5.43
CA LEU A 2 16.10 -9.24 -4.81
C LEU A 2 15.78 -10.37 -5.79
N THR A 3 15.72 -11.61 -5.31
CA THR A 3 15.32 -12.80 -6.09
C THR A 3 13.85 -13.12 -5.87
N GLN A 4 13.25 -13.94 -6.75
CA GLN A 4 11.86 -14.38 -6.54
C GLN A 4 11.71 -15.15 -5.22
N SER A 5 12.65 -16.04 -4.89
CA SER A 5 12.57 -16.83 -3.65
C SER A 5 12.64 -15.98 -2.39
N GLU A 6 13.48 -14.94 -2.38
CA GLU A 6 13.54 -13.99 -1.26
C GLU A 6 12.25 -13.19 -1.14
N PHE A 7 11.69 -12.73 -2.25
CA PHE A 7 10.40 -12.04 -2.27
C PHE A 7 9.26 -12.92 -1.72
N GLU A 8 9.16 -14.16 -2.21
CA GLU A 8 8.14 -15.12 -1.76
C GLU A 8 8.29 -15.46 -0.28
N ALA A 9 9.53 -15.58 0.22
CA ALA A 9 9.78 -15.76 1.65
C ALA A 9 9.30 -14.55 2.48
N MET A 10 9.61 -13.32 2.05
CA MET A 10 9.17 -12.10 2.73
C MET A 10 7.65 -11.96 2.78
N ILE A 11 6.96 -12.22 1.67
CA ILE A 11 5.51 -12.04 1.63
C ILE A 11 4.79 -13.15 2.39
N ALA A 12 5.35 -14.37 2.41
CA ALA A 12 4.81 -15.49 3.17
C ALA A 12 5.02 -15.37 4.69
N ASP A 13 6.01 -14.60 5.15
CA ASP A 13 6.34 -14.40 6.57
C ASP A 13 5.16 -13.81 7.36
N ALA A 14 4.54 -14.62 8.21
CA ALA A 14 3.41 -14.19 9.05
C ALA A 14 3.84 -13.45 10.33
N SER A 15 5.14 -13.30 10.59
CA SER A 15 5.66 -12.55 11.74
C SER A 15 5.73 -11.03 11.48
N LYS A 16 5.45 -10.61 10.24
CA LYS A 16 5.40 -9.20 9.86
C LYS A 16 4.38 -8.45 10.71
N ARG A 17 4.80 -7.34 11.29
CA ARG A 17 3.95 -6.51 12.13
C ARG A 17 4.33 -5.05 12.09
N ILE A 18 3.36 -4.20 12.38
CA ILE A 18 3.53 -2.78 12.62
C ILE A 18 3.11 -2.53 14.07
N GLU A 19 3.90 -1.76 14.82
CA GLU A 19 3.63 -1.43 16.21
C GLU A 19 3.15 0.03 16.31
N GLY A 20 2.13 0.28 17.14
CA GLY A 20 1.62 1.61 17.43
C GLY A 20 0.61 2.15 16.42
N ASP A 21 0.05 3.31 16.76
CA ASP A 21 -0.94 3.99 15.95
C ASP A 21 -0.31 4.71 14.75
N ILE A 22 -1.08 4.80 13.66
CA ILE A 22 -0.68 5.43 12.41
C ILE A 22 -1.62 6.60 12.16
N SER A 23 -1.04 7.78 11.97
CA SER A 23 -1.75 8.99 11.56
C SER A 23 -1.28 9.41 10.18
N TRP A 24 -2.23 9.88 9.38
CA TRP A 24 -1.97 10.53 8.10
C TRP A 24 -1.36 11.91 8.33
N ARG A 25 -0.50 12.33 7.41
CA ARG A 25 0.19 13.63 7.42
C ARG A 25 0.09 14.24 6.04
N GLU A 26 0.14 15.56 5.97
CA GLU A 26 0.26 16.27 4.70
C GLU A 26 1.53 15.80 3.95
N ASP A 27 1.40 15.68 2.64
CA ASP A 27 2.53 15.43 1.75
C ASP A 27 3.46 16.67 1.71
N GLU A 28 4.76 16.46 1.53
CA GLU A 28 5.79 17.52 1.58
C GLU A 28 5.57 18.60 0.50
N ASP A 29 4.91 18.23 -0.59
CA ASP A 29 4.63 19.10 -1.73
C ASP A 29 3.32 19.92 -1.57
N HIS A 30 2.67 19.88 -0.40
CA HIS A 30 1.35 20.50 -0.15
C HIS A 30 0.29 20.11 -1.18
N SER A 31 0.40 18.91 -1.74
CA SER A 31 -0.65 18.33 -2.56
C SER A 31 -1.87 18.04 -1.68
N PRO A 32 -3.10 17.95 -2.23
CA PRO A 32 -4.29 17.55 -1.47
C PRO A 32 -4.28 16.06 -1.09
N ALA A 33 -3.11 15.42 -1.09
CA ALA A 33 -2.89 14.07 -0.65
C ALA A 33 -2.31 14.05 0.76
N VAL A 34 -2.70 13.03 1.51
CA VAL A 34 -2.10 12.71 2.80
C VAL A 34 -1.40 11.37 2.72
N GLU A 35 -0.34 11.23 3.51
CA GLU A 35 0.46 10.02 3.56
C GLU A 35 0.90 9.63 4.96
N PHE A 36 1.35 8.38 5.08
CA PHE A 36 2.12 7.93 6.22
C PHE A 36 3.23 7.00 5.75
N ARG A 37 4.25 6.86 6.59
CA ARG A 37 5.31 5.87 6.42
C ARG A 37 5.63 5.23 7.76
N VAL A 38 5.62 3.90 7.80
CA VAL A 38 5.88 3.11 9.01
C VAL A 38 6.80 1.93 8.74
N GLU A 39 7.61 1.58 9.73
CA GLU A 39 8.45 0.40 9.67
C GLU A 39 7.61 -0.88 9.82
N VAL A 40 7.96 -1.92 9.07
CA VAL A 40 7.38 -3.26 9.23
C VAL A 40 8.44 -4.15 9.85
N LEU A 41 8.20 -4.55 11.10
CA LEU A 41 9.06 -5.45 11.85
C LEU A 41 8.77 -6.90 11.44
N SER A 42 9.78 -7.75 11.43
CA SER A 42 9.59 -9.21 11.30
C SER A 42 10.66 -9.96 12.08
N ASN A 43 10.39 -11.22 12.44
CA ASN A 43 11.37 -12.05 13.16
C ASN A 43 12.58 -12.39 12.28
N ALA A 44 12.36 -12.49 10.97
CA ALA A 44 13.42 -12.67 9.98
C ALA A 44 14.24 -11.40 9.72
N GLY A 45 13.86 -10.25 10.30
CA GLY A 45 14.58 -8.99 10.16
C GLY A 45 14.51 -8.39 8.75
N HIS A 46 13.40 -8.60 8.03
CA HIS A 46 13.23 -8.06 6.69
C HIS A 46 13.26 -6.52 6.72
N PRO A 47 14.05 -5.85 5.86
CA PRO A 47 14.19 -4.40 5.90
C PRO A 47 13.03 -3.72 5.14
N LEU A 48 11.84 -3.79 5.73
CA LEU A 48 10.57 -3.39 5.11
C LEU A 48 10.03 -2.10 5.71
N THR A 49 9.41 -1.30 4.85
CA THR A 49 8.66 -0.10 5.21
C THR A 49 7.34 -0.14 4.47
N LEU A 50 6.27 0.33 5.10
CA LEU A 50 4.99 0.52 4.45
C LEU A 50 4.71 2.01 4.29
N LYS A 51 4.29 2.40 3.09
CA LYS A 51 3.76 3.73 2.77
C LYS A 51 2.28 3.64 2.43
N GLY A 52 1.46 4.48 3.05
CA GLY A 52 0.08 4.75 2.62
C GLY A 52 -0.01 6.13 2.00
N SER A 53 -0.80 6.29 0.94
CA SER A 53 -1.11 7.58 0.32
C SER A 53 -2.59 7.62 -0.06
N TYR A 54 -3.25 8.73 0.26
CA TYR A 54 -4.67 8.92 -0.01
C TYR A 54 -4.92 10.34 -0.50
N ASN A 55 -5.66 10.47 -1.61
CA ASN A 55 -6.10 11.74 -2.14
C ASN A 55 -7.60 11.64 -2.46
N PRO A 56 -8.48 12.22 -1.64
CA PRO A 56 -9.92 12.16 -1.88
C PRO A 56 -10.38 13.01 -3.06
N LEU A 57 -9.63 14.07 -3.42
CA LEU A 57 -10.00 14.94 -4.55
C LEU A 57 -9.81 14.23 -5.88
N SER A 58 -8.73 13.46 -6.03
CA SER A 58 -8.50 12.61 -7.21
C SER A 58 -9.09 11.20 -7.08
N GLY A 59 -9.66 10.86 -5.92
CA GLY A 59 -10.22 9.54 -5.66
C GLY A 59 -9.19 8.41 -5.68
N SER A 60 -7.95 8.64 -5.23
CA SER A 60 -6.89 7.63 -5.26
C SER A 60 -6.43 7.20 -3.88
N LEU A 61 -6.16 5.90 -3.72
CA LEU A 61 -5.63 5.29 -2.50
C LEU A 61 -4.55 4.26 -2.86
N SER A 62 -3.43 4.29 -2.16
CA SER A 62 -2.34 3.34 -2.33
C SER A 62 -1.79 2.86 -0.99
N TYR A 63 -1.54 1.55 -0.88
CA TYR A 63 -0.74 0.95 0.19
C TYR A 63 0.42 0.19 -0.44
N THR A 64 1.65 0.54 -0.05
CA THR A 64 2.86 0.05 -0.70
C THR A 64 3.84 -0.50 0.33
N LEU A 65 4.20 -1.77 0.19
CA LEU A 65 5.30 -2.40 0.89
C LEU A 65 6.60 -2.21 0.10
N ILE A 66 7.59 -1.63 0.78
CA ILE A 66 8.86 -1.19 0.21
C ILE A 66 9.98 -1.96 0.90
N HIS A 67 10.81 -2.63 0.12
CA HIS A 67 12.06 -3.22 0.57
C HIS A 67 13.21 -2.24 0.38
N ARG A 68 14.03 -2.03 1.43
CA ARG A 68 15.09 -1.00 1.45
C ARG A 68 15.98 -0.96 0.20
N ALA A 69 16.38 -2.12 -0.32
CA ALA A 69 17.29 -2.20 -1.47
C ALA A 69 16.57 -2.38 -2.82
N ALA A 70 15.30 -2.81 -2.83
CA ALA A 70 14.59 -3.18 -4.06
C ALA A 70 13.47 -2.19 -4.44
N GLY A 71 13.13 -1.27 -3.53
CA GLY A 71 12.01 -0.37 -3.70
C GLY A 71 10.67 -1.07 -3.45
N ARG A 72 9.63 -0.66 -4.18
CA ARG A 72 8.29 -1.23 -4.09
C ARG A 72 8.30 -2.71 -4.50
N ILE A 73 7.85 -3.58 -3.59
CA ILE A 73 7.81 -5.03 -3.80
C ILE A 73 6.38 -5.60 -3.77
N TYR A 74 5.45 -4.88 -3.17
CA TYR A 74 4.06 -5.28 -3.10
C TYR A 74 3.19 -4.06 -2.88
N ALA A 75 2.05 -3.96 -3.57
CA ALA A 75 1.18 -2.81 -3.40
C ALA A 75 -0.27 -3.09 -3.76
N LEU A 76 -1.16 -2.27 -3.23
CA LEU A 76 -2.52 -2.07 -3.66
C LEU A 76 -2.66 -0.63 -4.14
N ASP A 77 -3.16 -0.44 -5.36
CA ASP A 77 -3.49 0.86 -5.92
C ASP A 77 -4.98 0.87 -6.32
N MET A 78 -5.64 1.99 -6.01
CA MET A 78 -7.05 2.24 -6.28
C MET A 78 -7.25 3.62 -6.90
N GLY A 79 -8.16 3.72 -7.87
CA GLY A 79 -8.59 4.99 -8.48
C GLY A 79 -7.82 5.41 -9.74
N LYS A 80 -6.91 4.58 -10.24
CA LYS A 80 -6.21 4.79 -11.52
C LYS A 80 -6.06 3.47 -12.26
N ASP A 81 -6.37 3.46 -13.55
CA ASP A 81 -6.19 2.27 -14.38
C ASP A 81 -4.72 1.87 -14.53
N HIS A 82 -4.47 0.56 -14.49
CA HIS A 82 -3.16 -0.02 -14.80
C HIS A 82 -3.20 -0.93 -16.01
N ARG A 83 -2.17 -0.83 -16.85
CA ARG A 83 -1.93 -1.73 -17.98
C ARG A 83 -0.65 -2.53 -17.74
N ASN A 84 -0.79 -3.85 -17.73
CA ASN A 84 0.35 -4.75 -17.61
C ASN A 84 1.29 -4.63 -18.83
N PRO A 85 2.57 -5.03 -18.70
CA PRO A 85 3.50 -5.08 -19.82
C PRO A 85 3.02 -5.94 -21.00
N SER A 86 2.11 -6.90 -20.75
CA SER A 86 1.43 -7.69 -21.78
C SER A 86 0.40 -6.91 -22.60
N GLY A 87 0.09 -5.67 -22.21
CA GLY A 87 -0.97 -4.85 -22.80
C GLY A 87 -2.35 -5.05 -22.17
N VAL A 88 -2.52 -6.02 -21.25
CA VAL A 88 -3.80 -6.27 -20.57
C VAL A 88 -4.14 -5.12 -19.62
N LEU A 89 -5.35 -4.56 -19.76
CA LEU A 89 -5.91 -3.58 -18.83
C LEU A 89 -6.44 -4.32 -17.59
N VAL A 90 -5.94 -3.95 -16.41
CA VAL A 90 -6.32 -4.57 -15.13
C VAL A 90 -7.48 -3.82 -14.47
N GLY A 91 -7.55 -2.49 -14.67
CA GLY A 91 -8.58 -1.63 -14.10
C GLY A 91 -8.08 -0.80 -12.91
N GLU A 92 -8.98 -0.01 -12.33
CA GLU A 92 -8.65 0.99 -11.31
C GLU A 92 -8.26 0.42 -9.95
N LYS A 93 -8.74 -0.79 -9.60
CA LYS A 93 -8.40 -1.50 -8.36
C LYS A 93 -7.52 -2.68 -8.71
N HIS A 94 -6.24 -2.60 -8.35
CA HIS A 94 -5.27 -3.61 -8.72
C HIS A 94 -4.16 -3.73 -7.67
N LYS A 95 -3.61 -4.95 -7.52
CA LYS A 95 -2.46 -5.21 -6.68
C LYS A 95 -1.25 -5.53 -7.53
N HIS A 96 -0.10 -5.02 -7.13
CA HIS A 96 1.17 -5.29 -7.77
C HIS A 96 1.95 -6.31 -6.96
N ARG A 97 2.57 -7.26 -7.65
CA ARG A 97 3.44 -8.26 -7.04
C ARG A 97 4.79 -8.22 -7.71
N TRP A 98 5.83 -8.07 -6.92
CA TRP A 98 7.18 -8.07 -7.47
C TRP A 98 7.48 -9.41 -8.14
N LYS A 99 7.99 -9.33 -9.37
CA LYS A 99 8.56 -10.45 -10.10
C LYS A 99 9.95 -10.10 -10.59
N GLU A 100 10.90 -11.02 -10.55
CA GLU A 100 12.28 -10.73 -10.94
C GLU A 100 12.44 -10.10 -12.34
N ARG A 101 11.63 -10.57 -13.31
CA ARG A 101 11.63 -10.05 -14.68
C ARG A 101 11.00 -8.66 -14.82
N TYR A 102 9.91 -8.39 -14.11
CA TYR A 102 9.05 -7.22 -14.34
C TYR A 102 9.04 -6.22 -13.17
N ARG A 103 9.71 -6.57 -12.07
CA ARG A 103 9.63 -5.90 -10.77
C ARG A 103 8.16 -5.72 -10.41
N ASP A 104 7.78 -4.49 -10.07
CA ASP A 104 6.42 -4.11 -9.69
C ASP A 104 5.47 -3.89 -10.89
N LYS A 105 5.90 -4.06 -12.15
CA LYS A 105 5.07 -3.65 -13.30
C LYS A 105 3.85 -4.54 -13.57
N GLU A 106 3.81 -5.75 -13.01
CA GLU A 106 2.70 -6.67 -13.23
C GLU A 106 1.72 -6.63 -12.06
N ALA A 107 0.44 -6.42 -12.39
CA ALA A 107 -0.65 -6.31 -11.45
C ALA A 107 -1.81 -7.26 -11.78
N TYR A 108 -2.67 -7.49 -10.80
CA TYR A 108 -3.87 -8.31 -10.89
C TYR A 108 -5.03 -7.65 -10.15
N VAL A 109 -6.26 -8.04 -10.50
CA VAL A 109 -7.46 -7.59 -9.79
C VAL A 109 -7.55 -8.35 -8.46
N PRO A 110 -7.63 -7.67 -7.31
CA PRO A 110 -7.83 -8.33 -6.03
C PRO A 110 -9.30 -8.66 -5.79
N ASP A 111 -9.58 -9.92 -5.46
CA ASP A 111 -10.89 -10.38 -4.99
C ASP A 111 -11.07 -10.16 -3.48
N ASP A 112 -9.95 -10.06 -2.74
CA ASP A 112 -9.87 -9.91 -1.29
C ASP A 112 -10.07 -8.47 -0.80
N ILE A 113 -9.93 -7.49 -1.69
CA ILE A 113 -10.17 -6.08 -1.39
C ILE A 113 -11.60 -5.74 -1.80
N THR A 114 -12.51 -5.70 -0.81
CA THR A 114 -13.95 -5.48 -1.01
C THR A 114 -14.41 -4.11 -0.56
N ALA A 115 -13.66 -3.44 0.32
CA ALA A 115 -13.99 -2.10 0.78
C ALA A 115 -13.77 -1.07 -0.35
N PRO A 116 -14.62 -0.02 -0.45
CA PRO A 116 -14.42 1.08 -1.37
C PRO A 116 -13.24 1.96 -0.92
N LEU A 117 -12.65 2.70 -1.87
CA LEU A 117 -11.54 3.62 -1.60
C LEU A 117 -11.90 4.73 -0.59
N THR A 118 -13.19 5.04 -0.43
CA THR A 118 -13.72 5.99 0.56
C THR A 118 -13.70 5.46 1.99
N GLN A 119 -13.30 4.20 2.19
CA GLN A 119 -13.12 3.56 3.50
C GLN A 119 -11.65 3.11 3.69
N PRO A 120 -10.69 4.04 3.68
CA PRO A 120 -9.26 3.72 3.64
C PRO A 120 -8.82 2.83 4.81
N VAL A 121 -9.37 3.02 6.02
CA VAL A 121 -9.08 2.19 7.19
C VAL A 121 -9.57 0.75 7.02
N GLN A 122 -10.70 0.53 6.34
CA GLN A 122 -11.18 -0.82 6.05
C GLN A 122 -10.35 -1.49 4.94
N VAL A 123 -10.00 -0.74 3.89
CA VAL A 123 -9.08 -1.20 2.84
C VAL A 123 -7.72 -1.57 3.45
N TRP A 124 -7.22 -0.79 4.41
CA TRP A 124 -5.99 -1.06 5.15
C TRP A 124 -6.04 -2.41 5.86
N SER A 125 -7.11 -2.68 6.61
CA SER A 125 -7.29 -3.96 7.29
C SER A 125 -7.26 -5.14 6.33
N GLN A 126 -7.86 -5.00 5.14
CA GLN A 126 -7.88 -6.04 4.11
C GLN A 126 -6.49 -6.24 3.49
N PHE A 127 -5.80 -5.15 3.17
CA PHE A 127 -4.42 -5.18 2.68
C PHE A 127 -3.49 -5.86 3.69
N CYS A 128 -3.57 -5.52 4.98
CA CYS A 128 -2.78 -6.15 6.02
C CYS A 128 -3.06 -7.65 6.15
N ALA A 129 -4.33 -8.05 6.13
CA ALA A 129 -4.71 -9.45 6.22
C ALA A 129 -4.09 -10.28 5.08
N GLU A 130 -4.15 -9.77 3.84
CA GLU A 130 -3.60 -10.48 2.69
C GLU A 130 -2.07 -10.45 2.64
N ALA A 131 -1.45 -9.32 2.98
CA ALA A 131 0.01 -9.21 3.07
C ALA A 131 0.61 -9.93 4.28
N LYS A 132 -0.23 -10.57 5.12
CA LYS A 132 0.13 -11.22 6.39
C LYS A 132 0.87 -10.27 7.35
N ILE A 133 0.38 -9.04 7.45
CA ILE A 133 0.91 -8.02 8.36
C ILE A 133 -0.07 -7.88 9.52
N THR A 134 0.41 -8.06 10.74
CA THR A 134 -0.38 -7.72 11.94
C THR A 134 -0.14 -6.26 12.32
N HIS A 135 -1.17 -5.42 12.28
CA HIS A 135 -1.08 -4.06 12.84
C HIS A 135 -1.49 -4.08 14.31
N ARG A 136 -0.56 -3.75 15.21
CA ARG A 136 -0.77 -3.64 16.66
C ARG A 136 -0.97 -2.18 17.06
N GLY A 137 -2.10 -1.65 16.66
CA GLY A 137 -2.51 -0.26 16.87
C GLY A 137 -3.71 0.05 15.98
N MET A 138 -3.97 1.32 15.77
CA MET A 138 -5.03 1.79 14.88
C MET A 138 -4.45 2.63 13.75
N LEU A 139 -5.00 2.45 12.54
CA LEU A 139 -4.86 3.46 11.50
C LEU A 139 -5.99 4.46 11.69
N HIS A 140 -5.65 5.71 12.00
CA HIS A 140 -6.64 6.77 12.10
C HIS A 140 -7.23 7.08 10.71
N GLN A 141 -8.44 7.64 10.70
CA GLN A 141 -9.03 8.13 9.45
C GLN A 141 -8.14 9.25 8.88
N PRO A 142 -7.98 9.33 7.55
CA PRO A 142 -7.39 10.51 6.96
C PRO A 142 -8.31 11.72 7.20
N PRO A 143 -7.76 12.94 7.13
CA PRO A 143 -8.57 14.15 7.10
C PRO A 143 -9.62 14.06 6.00
N SER A 144 -10.80 14.58 6.30
CA SER A 144 -11.89 14.70 5.35
C SER A 144 -11.53 15.68 4.21
N ALA A 145 -12.22 15.57 3.08
CA ALA A 145 -11.98 16.47 1.95
C ALA A 145 -12.20 17.95 2.31
N SER A 146 -13.14 18.27 3.21
CA SER A 146 -13.37 19.64 3.68
C SER A 146 -12.24 20.15 4.56
N GLU A 147 -11.59 19.29 5.35
CA GLU A 147 -10.43 19.68 6.16
C GLU A 147 -9.16 19.91 5.33
N MET A 148 -9.16 19.47 4.07
CA MET A 148 -8.03 19.64 3.13
C MET A 148 -8.27 20.73 2.08
N ASP A 149 -9.44 21.38 2.09
CA ASP A 149 -9.71 22.52 1.21
C ASP A 149 -9.18 23.81 1.89
N PRO A 150 -8.14 24.46 1.35
CA PRO A 150 -7.58 25.68 1.93
C PRO A 150 -8.53 26.88 1.86
N PHE A 151 -9.71 26.73 1.24
CA PHE A 151 -10.73 27.77 1.13
C PHE A 151 -11.99 27.51 1.97
N SER A 152 -11.97 26.52 2.87
CA SER A 152 -13.07 26.21 3.78
C SER A 152 -13.16 27.10 5.03
#